data_AF-A0A327VXR4-F1
#
_entry.id   AF-A0A327VXR4-F1
#
_cell.length_a   1.000
_cell.length_b   1.000
_cell.length_c   1.000
_cell.angle_alpha   90.00
_cell.angle_beta   90.00
_cell.angle_gamma   90.00
#
_symmetry.space_group_name_H-M   'P 1'
#
loop_
_entity.id
_entity.type
_entity.pdbx_description
1 polymer ?
#
loop_
_entity_poly.entity_id
_entity_poly.type
_entity_poly.pdbx_seq_one_letter_code
_entity_poly.pdbx_strand_id
1 'polypeptide(L)'
;MNQELECPEEIIRTERVDTIIENTVIHETCPCCGHRTLPEFGEYVTCPNCYWEDDGIRNPEYYSSPNHMTLQEGINNFLEYGACSREFVQYASASGINYLR
;
A
#
# COMPACT_ATOMS: atom_id res chain seq x y z
N MET A 1 -1.02 48.25 7.01
CA MET A 1 -0.84 47.95 8.44
C MET A 1 -2.17 47.48 8.96
N ASN A 2 -2.31 46.16 9.08
CA ASN A 2 -3.25 45.42 9.91
C ASN A 2 -2.87 43.95 9.70
N GLN A 3 -2.14 43.44 10.70
CA GLN A 3 -1.61 42.08 10.80
C GLN A 3 -2.70 41.10 11.25
N GLU A 4 -2.54 39.88 10.71
CA GLU A 4 -2.75 38.57 11.34
C GLU A 4 -4.15 38.17 11.80
N LEU A 5 -4.61 37.03 11.26
CA LEU A 5 -4.82 35.82 12.05
C LEU A 5 -4.95 34.64 11.07
N GLU A 6 -3.91 33.82 11.01
CA GLU A 6 -3.94 32.48 10.42
C GLU A 6 -4.88 31.58 11.23
N CYS A 7 -5.67 30.75 10.56
CA CYS A 7 -6.39 29.64 11.18
C CYS A 7 -6.12 28.38 10.33
N PRO A 8 -6.07 27.20 10.96
CA PRO A 8 -4.86 26.38 11.02
C PRO A 8 -4.96 25.15 10.10
N GLU A 9 -3.80 24.60 9.75
CA GLU A 9 -3.68 23.23 9.24
C GLU A 9 -4.23 22.23 10.28
N GLU A 10 -5.55 21.98 10.30
CA GLU A 10 -6.14 20.90 11.12
C GLU A 10 -7.59 20.60 10.68
N ILE A 11 -7.75 20.06 9.46
CA ILE A 11 -8.90 19.20 9.20
C ILE A 11 -8.39 17.77 9.32
N ILE A 12 -8.52 17.30 10.56
CA ILE A 12 -8.42 15.94 11.06
C ILE A 12 -8.77 14.96 9.94
N ARG A 13 -7.72 14.30 9.43
CA ARG A 13 -7.86 13.05 8.67
C ARG A 13 -8.67 12.11 9.54
N THR A 14 -9.90 11.81 9.09
CA THR A 14 -10.75 10.69 9.51
C THR A 14 -10.03 9.74 10.46
N GLU A 15 -10.43 9.72 11.73
CA GLU A 15 -9.88 8.82 12.73
C GLU A 15 -9.98 7.38 12.19
N ARG A 16 -8.84 6.83 11.78
CA ARG A 16 -8.71 5.46 11.30
C ARG A 16 -8.84 4.56 12.51
N VAL A 17 -9.72 3.57 12.42
CA VAL A 17 -9.84 2.54 13.44
C VAL A 17 -8.69 1.56 13.23
N ASP A 18 -7.47 1.95 13.60
CA ASP A 18 -6.39 0.98 13.77
C ASP A 18 -6.88 -0.04 14.81
N THR A 19 -6.75 -1.34 14.54
CA THR A 19 -7.05 -2.36 15.56
C THR A 19 -5.97 -2.30 16.63
N ILE A 20 -6.17 -1.45 17.64
CA ILE A 20 -5.23 -1.27 18.76
C ILE A 20 -5.45 -2.43 19.75
N ILE A 21 -4.57 -3.42 19.68
CA ILE A 21 -4.38 -4.38 20.77
C ILE A 21 -3.09 -3.95 21.46
N GLU A 22 -3.15 -3.58 22.75
CA GLU A 22 -1.98 -3.31 23.59
C GLU A 22 -0.97 -2.29 23.00
N ASN A 23 -1.45 -1.12 22.54
CA ASN A 23 -0.62 -0.05 21.93
C ASN A 23 0.20 -0.45 20.68
N THR A 24 -0.18 -1.54 20.00
CA THR A 24 0.49 -1.98 18.77
C THR A 24 -0.42 -1.79 17.57
N VAL A 25 0.05 -1.05 16.55
CA VAL A 25 -0.63 -0.95 15.25
C VAL A 25 -0.37 -2.25 14.48
N ILE A 26 -1.41 -3.07 14.34
CA ILE A 26 -1.35 -4.28 13.52
C ILE A 26 -1.62 -3.89 12.07
N HIS A 27 -0.67 -4.17 11.19
CA HIS A 27 -0.85 -4.03 9.75
C HIS A 27 -1.19 -5.39 9.13
N GLU A 28 -2.15 -5.38 8.23
CA GLU A 28 -2.50 -6.46 7.33
C GLU A 28 -1.45 -6.66 6.23
N THR A 29 -1.39 -7.90 5.77
CA THR A 29 -0.44 -8.34 4.74
C THR A 29 -0.93 -7.92 3.36
N CYS A 30 -0.11 -7.17 2.62
CA CYS A 30 -0.36 -6.88 1.21
C CYS A 30 -0.39 -8.19 0.40
N PRO A 31 -1.45 -8.46 -0.38
CA PRO A 31 -1.58 -9.71 -1.14
C PRO A 31 -0.52 -9.84 -2.24
N CYS A 32 0.00 -8.72 -2.75
CA CYS A 32 1.00 -8.70 -3.82
C CYS A 32 2.42 -8.99 -3.32
N CYS A 33 2.89 -8.27 -2.28
CA CYS A 33 4.29 -8.36 -1.84
C CYS A 33 4.52 -9.15 -0.54
N GLY A 34 3.45 -9.56 0.15
CA GLY A 34 3.54 -10.31 1.40
C GLY A 34 4.02 -9.52 2.63
N HIS A 35 4.26 -8.21 2.51
CA HIS A 35 4.67 -7.37 3.63
C HIS A 35 3.46 -6.79 4.38
N ARG A 36 3.56 -6.70 5.71
CA ARG A 36 2.55 -6.06 6.58
C ARG A 36 2.64 -4.55 6.44
N THR A 37 1.80 -4.00 5.57
CA THR A 37 1.90 -2.59 5.11
C THR A 37 0.53 -1.93 5.00
N LEU A 38 -0.55 -2.71 5.07
CA LEU A 38 -1.91 -2.22 4.95
C LEU A 38 -2.48 -2.01 6.34
N PRO A 39 -3.11 -0.88 6.66
CA PRO A 39 -3.78 -0.70 7.95
C PRO A 39 -4.97 -1.66 8.11
N GLU A 40 -5.68 -1.90 7.01
CA GLU A 40 -6.82 -2.81 6.90
C GLU A 40 -6.86 -3.41 5.49
N PHE A 41 -7.44 -4.61 5.36
CA PHE A 41 -7.57 -5.31 4.10
C PHE A 41 -8.87 -4.95 3.37
N GLY A 42 -8.79 -4.63 2.08
CA GLY A 42 -9.92 -4.30 1.21
C GLY A 42 -10.30 -2.82 1.18
N GLU A 43 -9.50 -1.95 1.79
CA GLU A 43 -9.80 -0.52 1.95
C GLU A 43 -9.16 0.37 0.86
N TYR A 44 -8.80 -0.20 -0.29
CA TYR A 44 -8.21 0.51 -1.44
C TYR A 44 -6.94 1.29 -1.07
N VAL A 45 -6.21 0.82 -0.07
CA VAL A 45 -4.94 1.41 0.33
C VAL A 45 -3.84 0.91 -0.60
N THR A 46 -3.09 1.83 -1.18
CA THR A 46 -1.88 1.51 -1.96
C THR A 46 -0.75 1.08 -1.03
N CYS A 47 -0.22 -0.11 -1.25
CA CYS A 47 0.95 -0.61 -0.53
C CYS A 47 2.20 0.25 -0.83
N PRO A 48 2.83 0.89 0.16
CA PRO A 48 4.03 1.72 -0.05
C PRO A 48 5.28 0.90 -0.44
N ASN A 49 5.23 -0.43 -0.28
CA ASN A 49 6.34 -1.31 -0.64
C ASN A 49 6.31 -1.70 -2.11
N CYS A 50 5.14 -2.10 -2.65
CA CYS A 50 5.04 -2.60 -4.02
C CYS A 50 4.09 -1.82 -4.92
N TYR A 51 3.38 -0.81 -4.43
CA TYR A 51 2.39 -0.01 -5.16
C TYR A 51 1.10 -0.74 -5.60
N TRP A 52 0.84 -1.95 -5.10
CA TRP A 52 -0.46 -2.60 -5.28
C TRP A 52 -1.56 -1.88 -4.49
N GLU A 53 -2.65 -1.48 -5.14
CA GLU A 53 -3.86 -0.97 -4.48
C GLU A 53 -4.74 -2.13 -4.01
N ASP A 54 -5.03 -2.18 -2.71
CA ASP A 54 -5.74 -3.30 -2.10
C ASP A 54 -7.25 -3.24 -2.34
N ASP A 55 -7.70 -3.91 -3.39
CA ASP A 55 -9.11 -4.01 -3.78
C ASP A 55 -9.86 -5.18 -3.13
N GLY A 56 -9.28 -5.80 -2.09
CA GLY A 56 -9.90 -6.89 -1.35
C GLY A 56 -9.83 -8.26 -2.05
N ILE A 57 -9.10 -8.37 -3.17
CA ILE A 57 -8.91 -9.63 -3.89
C ILE A 57 -7.73 -10.41 -3.31
N ARG A 58 -7.99 -11.67 -2.92
CA ARG A 58 -6.94 -12.64 -2.53
C ARG A 58 -6.69 -13.73 -3.56
N ASN A 59 -7.61 -13.94 -4.50
CA ASN A 59 -7.44 -14.95 -5.53
C ASN A 59 -6.44 -14.45 -6.58
N PRO A 60 -5.28 -15.12 -6.78
CA PRO A 60 -4.27 -14.69 -7.73
C PRO A 60 -4.78 -14.56 -9.17
N GLU A 61 -5.80 -15.34 -9.55
CA GLU A 61 -6.32 -15.39 -10.92
C GLU A 61 -7.38 -14.32 -11.21
N TYR A 62 -7.85 -13.61 -10.18
CA TYR A 62 -8.89 -12.60 -10.35
C TYR A 62 -8.27 -11.30 -10.84
N TYR A 63 -8.91 -10.69 -11.84
CA TYR A 63 -8.49 -9.41 -12.39
C TYR A 63 -8.81 -8.29 -11.41
N SER A 64 -7.78 -7.54 -11.02
CA SER A 64 -7.93 -6.33 -10.24
C SER A 64 -8.20 -5.14 -11.16
N SER A 65 -9.36 -4.51 -11.00
CA SER A 65 -9.72 -3.32 -11.78
C SER A 65 -8.78 -2.13 -11.53
N PRO A 66 -8.43 -1.75 -10.28
CA PRO A 66 -7.55 -0.59 -10.06
C PRO A 66 -6.10 -0.86 -10.46
N ASN A 67 -5.61 -2.10 -10.32
CA ASN A 67 -4.23 -2.45 -10.70
C ASN A 67 -4.09 -2.82 -12.19
N HIS A 68 -5.21 -2.96 -12.90
CA HIS A 68 -5.28 -3.33 -14.31
C HIS A 68 -4.57 -4.65 -14.69
N MET A 69 -4.43 -5.57 -13.72
CA MET A 69 -3.79 -6.87 -13.88
C MET A 69 -4.34 -7.86 -12.85
N THR A 70 -4.05 -9.14 -13.03
CA THR A 70 -4.32 -10.16 -12.02
C THR A 70 -3.37 -10.02 -10.83
N LEU A 71 -3.79 -10.46 -9.65
CA LEU A 71 -2.91 -10.50 -8.49
C LEU A 71 -1.67 -11.36 -8.74
N GLN A 72 -1.79 -12.45 -9.51
CA GLN A 72 -0.66 -13.28 -9.91
C GLN A 72 0.37 -12.51 -10.75
N GLU A 73 -0.08 -11.69 -11.70
CA GLU A 73 0.82 -10.82 -12.49
C GLU A 73 1.52 -9.79 -11.59
N GLY A 74 0.80 -9.17 -10.65
CA GLY A 74 1.38 -8.25 -9.68
C GLY A 74 2.45 -8.90 -8.79
N ILE A 75 2.20 -10.12 -8.31
CA ILE A 75 3.18 -10.92 -7.55
C ILE A 75 4.43 -11.19 -8.39
N ASN A 76 4.26 -11.63 -9.64
CA ASN A 76 5.39 -11.92 -10.53
C ASN A 76 6.22 -10.65 -10.80
N ASN A 77 5.56 -9.52 -11.05
CA ASN A 77 6.21 -8.23 -11.24
C ASN A 77 6.98 -7.81 -9.98
N PHE A 78 6.42 -8.01 -8.79
CA PHE A 78 7.13 -7.69 -7.54
C PHE A 78 8.39 -8.55 -7.38
N LEU A 79 8.34 -9.84 -7.72
CA LEU A 79 9.50 -10.72 -7.70
C LEU A 79 10.58 -10.31 -8.73
N GLU A 80 10.19 -9.76 -9.89
CA GLU A 80 11.13 -9.37 -10.94
C GLU A 80 11.69 -7.94 -10.75
N TYR A 81 10.86 -6.99 -10.28
CA TYR A 81 11.19 -5.55 -10.26
C TYR A 81 11.23 -4.93 -8.86
N GLY A 82 10.71 -5.60 -7.85
CA GLY A 82 10.46 -5.01 -6.52
C GLY A 82 9.22 -4.12 -6.46
N ALA A 83 8.38 -4.09 -7.49
CA ALA A 83 7.12 -3.35 -7.55
C ALA A 83 6.07 -4.14 -8.35
N CYS A 84 4.77 -3.90 -8.13
CA CYS A 84 3.69 -4.58 -8.85
C CYS A 84 3.62 -4.23 -10.35
N SER A 85 4.29 -3.16 -10.78
CA SER A 85 4.44 -2.73 -12.16
C SER A 85 5.79 -2.02 -12.34
N ARG A 86 6.38 -2.10 -13.55
CA ARG A 86 7.67 -1.44 -13.85
C ARG A 86 7.62 0.08 -13.65
N GLU A 87 6.45 0.68 -13.81
CA GLU A 87 6.27 2.14 -13.66
C GLU A 87 6.48 2.62 -12.22
N PHE A 88 6.29 1.74 -11.24
CA PHE A 88 6.36 2.09 -9.82
C PHE A 88 7.71 1.79 -9.17
N VAL A 89 8.67 1.24 -9.91
CA VAL A 89 9.98 0.82 -9.37
C VAL A 89 10.71 1.95 -8.64
N GLN A 90 10.62 3.19 -9.14
CA GLN A 90 11.28 4.34 -8.52
C GLN A 90 10.59 4.86 -7.24
N TYR A 91 9.36 4.41 -6.99
CA TYR A 91 8.56 4.84 -5.84
C TYR A 91 8.40 3.75 -4.78
N ALA A 92 8.48 2.49 -5.20
CA ALA A 92 8.48 1.33 -4.33
C ALA A 92 9.67 1.38 -3.35
N SER A 93 9.40 1.07 -2.08
CA SER A 93 10.46 0.99 -1.08
C SER A 93 11.41 -0.15 -1.47
N ALA A 94 12.68 0.18 -1.77
CA ALA A 94 13.69 -0.71 -2.34
C ALA A 94 14.06 -1.97 -1.51
N SER A 95 13.29 -2.31 -0.48
CA SER A 95 13.45 -3.53 0.33
C SER A 95 13.33 -4.82 -0.50
N GLY A 96 12.78 -4.75 -1.72
CA GLY A 96 12.67 -5.89 -2.66
C GLY A 96 13.88 -6.14 -3.58
N ILE A 97 14.88 -5.25 -3.66
CA ILE A 97 15.94 -5.36 -4.71
C ILE A 97 17.00 -6.46 -4.43
N ASN A 98 17.00 -7.08 -3.24
CA ASN A 98 18.10 -7.98 -2.82
C ASN A 98 17.75 -9.46 -2.65
N TYR A 99 16.62 -9.97 -3.18
CA TYR A 99 16.34 -11.42 -3.05
C TYR A 99 16.99 -12.32 -4.12
N LEU A 100 17.51 -11.78 -5.24
CA LEU A 100 18.00 -12.61 -6.36
C LEU A 100 19.23 -12.05 -7.13
N ARG A 101 20.16 -11.32 -6.48
CA ARG A 101 21.48 -11.02 -7.08
C ARG A 101 22.63 -11.54 -6.24
#